data_AF-A0A3B9R894-F1
#
_entry.id   AF-A0A3B9R894-F1
#
_cell.length_a   1.000
_cell.length_b   1.000
_cell.length_c   1.000
_cell.angle_alpha   90.00
_cell.angle_beta   90.00
_cell.angle_gamma   90.00
#
_symmetry.space_group_name_H-M   'P 1'
#
loop_
_entity.id
_entity.type
_entity.pdbx_description
1 polymer ?
#
loop_
_entity_poly.entity_id
_entity_poly.type
_entity_poly.pdbx_seq_one_letter_code
_entity_poly.pdbx_strand_id
1 'polypeptide(L)' 'FEPVKKFYTPKYTSYLSNEFENFGTIHWVPELQTDENGIATFKILNTFQSNVSFFIEGMGSEGQLISAEQTLVVE' A
#
# COMPACT_ATOMS: atom_id res chain seq x y z
N PHE A 1 -13.68 -21.73 7.15
CA PHE A 1 -12.87 -20.55 7.49
C PHE A 1 -11.59 -20.62 6.66
N GLU A 2 -11.34 -19.65 5.80
CA GLU A 2 -10.05 -19.50 5.11
C GLU A 2 -9.23 -18.42 5.84
N PRO A 3 -7.96 -18.66 6.17
CA PRO A 3 -7.12 -17.66 6.80
C PRO A 3 -6.87 -16.50 5.85
N VAL A 4 -6.77 -15.28 6.39
CA VAL A 4 -6.41 -14.07 5.62
C VAL A 4 -5.12 -14.35 4.86
N LYS A 5 -5.17 -14.25 3.53
CA LYS A 5 -4.00 -14.47 2.68
C LYS A 5 -2.99 -13.37 2.97
N LYS A 6 -1.77 -13.76 3.35
CA LYS A 6 -0.65 -12.83 3.43
C LYS A 6 -0.33 -12.34 2.02
N PHE A 7 -0.28 -11.03 1.85
CA PHE A 7 0.18 -10.44 0.59
C PHE A 7 1.63 -10.89 0.31
N TYR A 8 1.93 -11.07 -0.98
CA TYR A 8 3.28 -11.20 -1.48
C TYR A 8 3.49 -10.18 -2.60
N THR A 9 4.65 -9.53 -2.62
CA THR A 9 5.02 -8.69 -3.76
C THR A 9 5.29 -9.61 -4.95
N PRO A 10 4.63 -9.40 -6.11
CA PRO A 10 4.94 -10.15 -7.32
C PRO A 10 6.42 -10.00 -7.69
N LYS A 11 6.97 -11.01 -8.36
CA LYS A 11 8.34 -10.93 -8.89
C LYS A 11 8.30 -10.17 -10.21
N TYR A 12 8.87 -8.97 -10.22
CA TYR A 12 9.03 -8.17 -11.44
C TYR A 12 10.44 -8.33 -11.99
N THR A 13 10.56 -8.36 -13.32
CA THR A 13 11.86 -8.39 -14.00
C THR A 13 12.61 -7.06 -13.86
N SER A 14 11.88 -5.93 -13.77
CA SER A 14 12.45 -4.61 -13.54
C SER A 14 11.41 -3.67 -12.90
N TYR A 15 11.82 -2.97 -11.84
CA TYR A 15 11.04 -1.89 -11.24
C TYR A 15 11.14 -0.58 -12.02
N LEU A 16 12.10 -0.43 -12.94
CA LEU A 16 12.28 0.78 -13.75
C LEU A 16 11.62 0.66 -15.14
N SER A 17 10.78 -0.35 -15.33
CA SER A 17 10.09 -0.59 -16.58
C SER A 17 8.79 0.19 -16.64
N ASN A 18 8.37 0.61 -17.84
CA ASN A 18 7.10 1.28 -18.03
C ASN A 18 5.93 0.38 -17.58
N GLU A 19 6.04 -0.93 -17.74
CA GLU A 19 5.04 -1.89 -17.30
C GLU A 19 4.87 -1.86 -15.77
N PHE A 20 5.97 -1.82 -15.02
CA PHE A 20 5.91 -1.69 -13.57
C PHE A 20 5.42 -0.31 -13.14
N GLU A 21 5.87 0.77 -13.77
CA GLU A 21 5.42 2.12 -13.46
C GLU A 21 3.90 2.26 -13.60
N ASN A 22 3.32 1.67 -14.64
CA ASN A 22 1.89 1.80 -14.93
C ASN A 22 0.99 0.77 -14.19
N PHE A 23 1.51 -0.42 -13.86
CA PHE A 23 0.69 -1.54 -13.36
C PHE A 23 1.27 -2.29 -12.16
N GLY A 24 2.47 -1.91 -11.72
CA GLY A 24 3.18 -2.56 -10.63
C GLY A 24 2.54 -2.32 -9.27
N THR A 25 2.46 -3.38 -8.47
CA THR A 25 2.12 -3.30 -7.04
C THR A 25 3.39 -3.42 -6.20
N ILE A 26 3.64 -2.42 -5.35
CA ILE A 26 4.75 -2.42 -4.38
C ILE A 26 4.36 -3.21 -3.13
N HIS A 27 3.21 -2.86 -2.55
CA HIS A 27 2.75 -3.42 -1.28
C HIS A 27 1.22 -3.38 -1.16
N TRP A 28 0.65 -4.31 -0.40
CA TRP A 28 -0.76 -4.29 -0.01
C TRP A 28 -0.92 -4.87 1.41
N VAL A 29 -1.68 -4.16 2.24
CA VAL A 29 -2.00 -4.58 3.60
C VAL A 29 -3.52 -4.68 3.71
N PRO A 30 -4.10 -5.89 3.73
CA PRO A 30 -5.56 -6.05 3.73
C PRO A 30 -6.21 -5.64 5.06
N GLU A 31 -5.46 -5.70 6.16
CA GLU A 31 -5.90 -5.25 7.48
C GLU A 31 -4.74 -4.52 8.16
N LEU A 32 -4.91 -3.21 8.37
CA LEU A 32 -3.97 -2.35 9.09
C LEU A 32 -4.68 -1.75 10.29
N GLN A 33 -4.23 -2.12 11.49
CA GLN A 33 -4.77 -1.60 12.74
C GLN A 33 -3.89 -0.48 13.28
N THR A 34 -4.51 0.56 13.79
CA THR A 34 -3.82 1.63 14.50
C THR A 34 -3.58 1.24 15.96
N ASP A 35 -2.55 1.83 16.55
CA ASP A 35 -2.36 1.81 18.01
C ASP A 35 -3.41 2.70 18.72
N GLU A 36 -3.29 2.78 20.04
CA GLU A 36 -4.17 3.58 20.91
C GLU A 36 -4.14 5.09 20.61
N ASN A 37 -3.11 5.56 19.90
CA ASN A 37 -2.96 6.96 19.48
C ASN A 37 -3.49 7.20 18.06
N GLY A 38 -4.04 6.17 17.40
CA GLY A 38 -4.49 6.27 16.02
C GLY A 38 -3.36 6.18 14.99
N ILE A 39 -2.17 5.68 15.37
CA ILE A 39 -1.01 5.58 14.49
C ILE A 39 -0.83 4.14 14.01
N ALA A 40 -0.60 3.97 12.70
CA ALA A 40 -0.15 2.71 12.13
C ALA A 40 1.14 2.92 11.35
N THR A 41 2.03 1.92 11.36
CA THR A 41 3.29 1.96 10.60
C THR A 41 3.48 0.65 9.85
N PHE A 42 3.86 0.76 8.58
CA PHE A 42 4.24 -0.36 7.73
C PHE A 42 5.50 0.00 6.94
N LYS A 43 6.15 -1.01 6.34
CA LYS A 43 7.34 -0.82 5.52
C LYS A 43 7.06 -1.34 4.12
N ILE A 44 7.54 -0.62 3.12
CA ILE A 44 7.49 -1.05 1.72
C ILE A 44 8.90 -1.34 1.22
N LEU A 45 8.99 -2.15 0.15
CA LEU A 45 10.24 -2.33 -0.56
C LEU A 45 10.62 -1.03 -1.29
N ASN A 46 11.88 -0.62 -1.22
CA ASN A 46 12.38 0.47 -2.05
C ASN A 46 12.51 -0.02 -3.50
N THR A 47 11.59 0.41 -4.36
CA THR A 47 11.55 0.10 -5.79
C THR A 47 12.17 1.20 -6.66
N PHE A 48 12.85 2.17 -6.04
CA PHE A 48 13.49 3.34 -6.68
C PHE A 48 12.52 4.24 -7.47
N GLN A 49 11.23 4.18 -7.16
CA GLN A 49 10.25 5.11 -7.72
C GLN A 49 10.26 6.40 -6.91
N SER A 50 10.40 7.54 -7.59
CA SER A 50 10.35 8.84 -6.93
C SER A 50 8.95 9.21 -6.44
N ASN A 51 7.91 8.66 -7.08
CA ASN A 51 6.52 8.87 -6.75
C ASN A 51 5.79 7.53 -6.65
N VAL A 52 4.90 7.39 -5.67
CA VAL A 52 4.07 6.20 -5.49
C VAL A 52 2.62 6.62 -5.30
N SER A 53 1.72 6.04 -6.10
CA SER A 53 0.28 6.15 -5.85
C SER A 53 -0.10 5.29 -4.66
N PHE A 54 -0.66 5.93 -3.64
CA PHE A 54 -1.04 5.33 -2.38
C PHE A 54 -2.56 5.42 -2.21
N PHE A 55 -3.18 4.25 -2.04
CA PHE A 55 -4.62 4.09 -1.91
C PHE A 55 -4.96 3.60 -0.52
N ILE A 56 -5.95 4.24 0.11
CA ILE A 56 -6.61 3.79 1.33
C ILE A 56 -8.02 3.41 0.92
N GLU A 57 -8.42 2.16 1.09
CA GLU A 57 -9.75 1.68 0.70
C GLU A 57 -10.48 1.16 1.95
N GLY A 58 -11.19 2.08 2.61
CA GLY A 58 -12.21 1.77 3.60
C GLY A 58 -11.89 2.21 5.02
N MET A 59 -12.91 2.77 5.69
CA MET A 59 -13.04 2.89 7.14
C MET A 59 -14.36 3.59 7.47
N GLY A 60 -15.00 3.12 8.53
CA GLY A 60 -16.14 3.72 9.23
C GLY A 60 -16.74 2.68 10.17
N SER A 61 -17.04 3.00 11.42
CA SER A 61 -18.36 3.60 11.66
C SER A 61 -18.43 4.82 12.58
N GLU A 62 -17.35 5.38 13.11
CA GLU A 62 -17.26 6.82 13.49
C GLU A 62 -15.78 7.28 13.49
N GLY A 63 -15.00 6.75 12.54
CA GLY A 63 -13.61 7.15 12.28
C GLY A 63 -13.32 7.24 10.78
N GLN A 64 -14.37 7.48 10.00
CA GLN A 64 -14.48 7.06 8.59
C GLN A 64 -13.50 7.72 7.62
N LEU A 65 -12.78 6.87 6.89
CA LEU A 65 -12.06 7.20 5.68
C LEU A 65 -12.31 6.06 4.69
N ILE A 66 -13.34 6.19 3.85
CA ILE A 66 -13.89 5.11 3.01
C ILE A 66 -13.12 4.91 1.70
N SER A 67 -12.53 5.96 1.14
CA SER A 67 -11.47 5.83 0.14
C SER A 67 -10.67 7.14 0.06
N ALA A 68 -9.36 7.03 -0.19
CA ALA A 68 -8.51 8.16 -0.55
C ALA A 68 -7.33 7.71 -1.42
N GLU A 69 -6.94 8.58 -2.34
CA GLU A 69 -5.73 8.45 -3.15
C GLU A 69 -4.77 9.61 -2.84
N GLN A 70 -3.50 9.29 -2.67
CA GLN A 70 -2.43 10.27 -2.50
C GLN A 70 -1.21 9.87 -3.32
N THR A 71 -0.44 10.86 -3.78
CA THR A 71 0.91 10.62 -4.30
C THR A 71 1.91 10.84 -3.18
N LEU A 72 2.70 9.81 -2.87
CA LEU A 72 3.81 9.89 -1.92
C LEU A 72 5.11 10.14 -2.71
N VAL A 73 5.85 11.16 -2.31
CA VAL A 73 7.22 11.39 -2.80
C VAL A 73 8.17 10.61 -1.90
N VAL A 74 9.00 9.75 -2.50
CA VAL A 74 9.96 8.91 -1.79
C VAL A 74 11.37 9.43 -2.12
N GLU A 75 12.08 9.86 -1.09
CA GLU A 75 13.46 10.38 -1.16
C GLU A 75 14.52 9.27 -1.15
#